data_AF-A0A336N0S5-F1
#
_entry.id   AF-A0A336N0S5-F1
#
_cell.length_a   1.000
_cell.length_b   1.000
_cell.length_c   1.000
_cell.angle_alpha   90.00
_cell.angle_beta   90.00
_cell.angle_gamma   90.00
#
_symmetry.space_group_name_H-M   'P 1'
#
loop_
_entity.id
_entity.type
_entity.pdbx_description
1 polymer ?
#
loop_
_entity_poly.entity_id
_entity_poly.type
_entity_poly.pdbx_seq_one_letter_code
_entity_poly.pdbx_strand_id
1 'polypeptide(L)'
;NFEPMQVDIQAEDNENIEDNFYIVENPSLDLETYAASYTGLAKLHRLIFIANHCPTLRLEALKLAINYVTQTYNVTLYQHLHKKLADLTNAGQGGGAGQGAQGGNGANNNVGAGNAAAAVGGGVGLPDVAAQVSNQDIPAFDSMWVETKIKKAALKLEKLDNDLKNYKSNSIKESIRRGHDDLGDHYLNMPQPLIM
;
A
#
# COMPACT_ATOMS: atom_id res chain seq x y z
N ASN A 1 31.30 3.26 -52.42
CA ASN A 1 30.31 2.27 -52.00
C ASN A 1 30.58 1.96 -50.54
N PHE A 2 29.84 2.56 -49.61
CA PHE A 2 29.91 2.23 -48.18
C PHE A 2 28.54 1.66 -47.81
N GLU A 3 28.51 0.36 -47.52
CA GLU A 3 27.31 -0.32 -47.04
C GLU A 3 27.06 0.04 -45.57
N PRO A 4 25.79 0.27 -45.16
CA PRO A 4 25.48 0.56 -43.76
C PRO A 4 25.65 -0.69 -42.90
N MET A 5 26.38 -0.57 -41.78
CA MET A 5 26.49 -1.62 -40.77
C MET A 5 25.09 -2.01 -40.28
N GLN A 6 24.72 -3.25 -40.55
CA GLN A 6 23.55 -3.89 -39.94
C GLN A 6 23.88 -4.12 -38.46
N VAL A 7 23.24 -3.35 -37.59
CA VAL A 7 23.22 -3.62 -36.15
C VAL A 7 22.18 -4.73 -35.97
N ASP A 8 22.65 -5.97 -35.82
CA ASP A 8 21.82 -7.05 -35.30
C ASP A 8 21.46 -6.70 -33.86
N ILE A 9 20.30 -6.06 -33.68
CA ILE A 9 19.63 -5.97 -32.39
C ILE A 9 19.10 -7.37 -32.14
N GLN A 10 19.93 -8.23 -31.55
CA GLN A 10 19.43 -9.42 -30.91
C GLN A 10 18.46 -8.94 -29.83
N ALA A 11 17.17 -9.22 -30.04
CA ALA A 11 16.21 -9.19 -28.96
C ALA A 11 16.72 -10.20 -27.93
N GLU A 12 17.41 -9.71 -26.90
CA GLU A 12 17.66 -10.46 -25.69
C GLU A 12 16.27 -10.74 -25.11
N ASP A 13 15.68 -11.86 -25.50
CA ASP A 13 14.43 -12.36 -24.97
C ASP A 13 14.58 -12.43 -23.46
N ASN A 14 13.77 -11.62 -22.80
CA ASN A 14 13.70 -11.41 -21.37
C ASN A 14 13.29 -12.71 -20.67
N GLU A 15 14.27 -13.59 -20.44
CA GLU A 15 14.07 -14.84 -19.72
C GLU A 15 13.80 -14.54 -18.23
N ASN A 16 12.54 -14.73 -17.87
CA ASN A 16 12.13 -15.28 -16.58
C ASN A 16 12.38 -14.41 -15.33
N ILE A 17 11.52 -13.41 -15.12
CA ILE A 17 11.19 -12.95 -13.77
C ILE A 17 9.98 -13.75 -13.30
N GLU A 18 10.18 -15.02 -12.96
CA GLU A 18 9.23 -15.74 -12.11
C GLU A 18 9.17 -15.00 -10.77
N ASP A 19 8.05 -14.32 -10.49
CA ASP A 19 7.71 -13.84 -9.15
C ASP A 19 7.61 -15.07 -8.23
N ASN A 20 8.76 -15.52 -7.70
CA ASN A 20 8.84 -16.63 -6.77
C ASN A 20 8.10 -16.23 -5.48
N PHE A 21 6.84 -16.66 -5.39
CA PHE A 21 5.95 -16.36 -4.28
C PHE A 21 6.25 -17.27 -3.10
N TYR A 22 7.37 -17.04 -2.41
CA TYR A 22 7.70 -17.77 -1.19
C TYR A 22 7.14 -17.04 0.04
N ILE A 23 6.58 -17.82 0.97
CA ILE A 23 6.01 -17.32 2.21
C ILE A 23 7.01 -17.56 3.34
N VAL A 24 7.37 -16.49 4.06
CA VAL A 24 8.21 -16.54 5.25
C VAL A 24 7.31 -16.47 6.48
N GLU A 25 7.13 -17.61 7.14
CA GLU A 25 6.23 -17.73 8.29
C GLU A 25 6.86 -17.25 9.60
N ASN A 26 8.18 -17.39 9.78
CA ASN A 26 8.87 -17.02 11.01
C ASN A 26 10.04 -16.04 10.78
N PRO A 27 9.75 -14.77 10.46
CA PRO A 27 10.77 -13.74 10.27
C PRO A 27 11.31 -13.24 11.62
N SER A 28 12.63 -13.32 11.83
CA SER A 28 13.33 -12.66 12.94
C SER A 28 13.71 -11.20 12.62
N LEU A 29 13.01 -10.57 11.68
CA LEU A 29 13.34 -9.26 11.11
C LEU A 29 12.68 -8.14 11.92
N ASP A 30 13.47 -7.19 12.39
CA ASP A 30 12.97 -5.92 12.91
C ASP A 30 12.65 -4.97 11.74
N LEU A 31 11.36 -4.76 11.49
CA LEU A 31 10.85 -3.94 10.39
C LEU A 31 11.29 -2.47 10.50
N GLU A 32 11.27 -1.89 11.70
CA GLU A 32 11.46 -0.46 11.88
C GLU A 32 12.92 -0.09 11.62
N THR A 33 13.85 -0.83 12.23
CA THR A 33 15.29 -0.68 12.01
C THR A 33 15.66 -0.94 10.55
N TYR A 34 15.11 -1.99 9.94
CA TYR A 34 15.37 -2.28 8.53
C TYR A 34 14.88 -1.15 7.63
N ALA A 35 13.65 -0.68 7.83
CA ALA A 35 13.06 0.39 7.03
C ALA A 35 13.74 1.75 7.26
N ALA A 36 14.36 1.97 8.43
CA ALA A 36 15.13 3.18 8.72
C ALA A 36 16.42 3.29 7.90
N SER A 37 17.00 2.16 7.47
CA SER A 37 18.23 2.14 6.64
C SER A 37 18.01 2.56 5.18
N TYR A 38 16.75 2.67 4.73
CA TYR A 38 16.39 3.04 3.37
C TYR A 38 15.63 4.37 3.33
N THR A 39 15.69 5.06 2.20
CA THR A 39 14.96 6.31 1.95
C THR A 39 14.31 6.29 0.57
N GLY A 40 13.35 7.19 0.36
CA GLY A 40 12.68 7.37 -0.92
C GLY A 40 11.88 6.15 -1.37
N LEU A 41 11.82 5.95 -2.69
CA LEU A 41 11.04 4.87 -3.31
C LEU A 41 11.54 3.46 -2.92
N ALA A 42 12.84 3.32 -2.66
CA ALA A 42 13.43 2.05 -2.25
C ALA A 42 12.82 1.55 -0.93
N LYS A 43 12.63 2.45 0.05
CA LYS A 43 11.99 2.12 1.32
C LYS A 43 10.57 1.57 1.11
N LEU A 44 9.78 2.22 0.26
CA LEU A 44 8.42 1.79 -0.06
C LEU A 44 8.41 0.43 -0.75
N HIS A 45 9.24 0.22 -1.76
CA HIS A 45 9.31 -1.05 -2.50
C HIS A 45 9.73 -2.20 -1.60
N ARG A 46 10.69 -1.98 -0.68
CA ARG A 46 11.11 -2.99 0.29
C ARG A 46 9.99 -3.34 1.28
N LEU A 47 9.25 -2.36 1.79
CA LEU A 47 8.10 -2.61 2.67
C LEU A 47 6.96 -3.35 1.97
N ILE A 48 6.67 -2.99 0.71
CA ILE A 48 5.67 -3.69 -0.12
C ILE A 48 6.08 -5.13 -0.35
N PHE A 49 7.36 -5.37 -0.64
CA PHE A 49 7.92 -6.71 -0.82
C PHE A 49 7.76 -7.54 0.45
N ILE A 50 8.15 -7.01 1.62
CA ILE A 50 7.99 -7.71 2.90
C ILE A 50 6.50 -8.01 3.17
N ALA A 51 5.61 -7.07 2.88
CA ALA A 51 4.18 -7.30 3.04
C ALA A 51 3.64 -8.44 2.16
N ASN A 52 4.23 -8.70 0.99
CA ASN A 52 3.85 -9.84 0.14
C ASN A 52 4.33 -11.17 0.73
N HIS A 53 5.60 -11.22 1.14
CA HIS A 53 6.30 -12.46 1.48
C HIS A 53 6.16 -12.88 2.95
N CYS A 54 5.88 -11.94 3.87
CA CYS A 54 5.80 -12.21 5.31
C CYS A 54 4.38 -11.94 5.85
N PRO A 55 3.48 -12.94 5.93
CA PRO A 55 2.11 -12.74 6.41
C PRO A 55 2.02 -12.22 7.85
N THR A 56 2.92 -12.68 8.72
CA THR A 56 2.98 -12.28 10.13
C THR A 56 3.30 -10.80 10.33
N LEU A 57 4.16 -10.26 9.45
CA LEU A 57 4.61 -8.86 9.48
C LEU A 57 3.83 -7.96 8.51
N ARG A 58 2.90 -8.52 7.73
CA ARG A 58 2.20 -7.82 6.65
C ARG A 58 1.46 -6.58 7.12
N LEU A 59 0.73 -6.69 8.23
CA LEU A 59 -0.06 -5.58 8.76
C LEU A 59 0.84 -4.41 9.20
N GLU A 60 1.90 -4.72 9.96
CA GLU A 60 2.85 -3.72 10.44
C GLU A 60 3.67 -3.09 9.30
N ALA A 61 4.10 -3.89 8.31
CA ALA A 61 4.77 -3.38 7.12
C ALA A 61 3.89 -2.41 6.31
N LEU A 62 2.59 -2.70 6.18
CA LEU A 62 1.64 -1.81 5.50
C LEU A 62 1.40 -0.51 6.28
N LYS A 63 1.24 -0.58 7.61
CA LYS A 63 1.12 0.62 8.46
C LYS A 63 2.32 1.54 8.29
N LEU A 64 3.53 0.98 8.35
CA LEU A 64 4.77 1.75 8.20
C LEU A 64 4.90 2.33 6.77
N ALA A 65 4.50 1.57 5.75
CA ALA A 65 4.49 2.05 4.36
C ALA A 65 3.51 3.22 4.16
N ILE A 66 2.31 3.15 4.76
CA ILE A 66 1.30 4.21 4.68
C ILE A 66 1.78 5.46 5.42
N ASN A 67 2.35 5.32 6.62
CA ASN A 67 2.92 6.47 7.31
C ASN A 67 3.99 7.16 6.46
N TYR A 68 4.89 6.38 5.86
CA TYR A 68 5.95 6.94 5.02
C TYR A 68 5.44 7.56 3.72
N VAL A 69 4.47 6.94 3.04
CA VAL A 69 3.98 7.45 1.75
C VAL A 69 3.27 8.81 1.89
N THR A 70 2.66 9.12 3.04
CA THR A 70 2.07 10.46 3.30
C THR A 70 3.10 11.58 3.28
N GLN A 71 4.36 11.27 3.60
CA GLN A 71 5.50 12.19 3.52
C GLN A 71 5.98 12.36 2.07
N THR A 72 5.59 11.44 1.18
CA THR A 72 5.91 11.49 -0.24
C THR A 72 4.79 12.19 -1.04
N TYR A 73 4.93 12.17 -2.38
CA TYR A 73 3.93 12.68 -3.31
C TYR A 73 3.30 11.56 -4.15
N ASN A 74 3.55 10.31 -3.81
CA ASN A 74 3.05 9.17 -4.57
C ASN A 74 1.63 8.79 -4.14
N VAL A 75 0.66 9.43 -4.79
CA VAL A 75 -0.77 9.24 -4.52
C VAL A 75 -1.26 7.86 -5.00
N THR A 76 -0.67 7.32 -6.06
CA THR A 76 -1.00 6.00 -6.61
C THR A 76 -0.66 4.89 -5.61
N LEU A 77 0.56 4.92 -5.05
CA LEU A 77 0.96 3.97 -4.00
C LEU A 77 0.14 4.14 -2.73
N TYR A 78 -0.19 5.37 -2.32
CA TYR A 78 -1.08 5.60 -1.17
C TYR A 78 -2.42 4.89 -1.32
N GLN A 79 -3.09 5.06 -2.48
CA GLN A 79 -4.35 4.37 -2.77
C GLN A 79 -4.18 2.85 -2.80
N HIS A 80 -3.12 2.34 -3.45
CA HIS A 80 -2.87 0.91 -3.54
C HIS A 80 -2.62 0.27 -2.16
N LEU A 81 -1.84 0.93 -1.30
CA LEU A 81 -1.55 0.47 0.06
C LEU A 81 -2.81 0.44 0.93
N HIS A 82 -3.66 1.48 0.87
CA HIS A 82 -4.93 1.50 1.60
C HIS A 82 -5.93 0.45 1.10
N LYS A 83 -6.00 0.23 -0.21
CA LYS A 83 -6.82 -0.86 -0.78
C LYS A 83 -6.38 -2.22 -0.24
N LYS A 84 -5.07 -2.49 -0.31
CA LYS A 84 -4.49 -3.74 0.18
C LYS A 84 -4.68 -3.94 1.68
N LEU A 85 -4.60 -2.87 2.47
CA LEU A 85 -4.89 -2.90 3.91
C LEU A 85 -6.36 -3.24 4.18
N ALA A 86 -7.29 -2.60 3.46
CA ALA A 86 -8.73 -2.88 3.58
C ALA A 86 -9.06 -4.33 3.23
N ASP A 87 -8.48 -4.87 2.16
CA ASP A 87 -8.68 -6.26 1.74
C ASP A 87 -8.26 -7.26 2.85
N LEU A 88 -7.16 -6.98 3.55
CA LEU A 88 -6.68 -7.81 4.65
C LEU A 88 -7.55 -7.70 5.91
N THR A 89 -8.03 -6.49 6.22
CA THR A 89 -8.96 -6.28 7.35
C THR A 89 -10.29 -6.99 7.11
N ASN A 90 -10.79 -6.97 5.87
CA ASN A 90 -12.02 -7.67 5.49
C ASN A 90 -11.83 -9.20 5.47
N ALA A 91 -10.69 -9.69 4.97
CA ALA A 91 -10.38 -11.12 4.97
C ALA A 91 -10.19 -11.69 6.39
N GLY A 92 -9.66 -10.89 7.32
CA GLY A 92 -9.45 -11.28 8.71
C GLY A 92 -10.72 -11.45 9.55
N GLN A 93 -11.87 -10.94 9.09
CA GLN A 93 -13.17 -11.10 9.79
C GLN A 93 -13.91 -12.40 9.42
N GLY A 94 -13.40 -13.21 8.48
CA GLY A 94 -14.02 -14.46 8.05
C GLY A 94 -13.43 -15.76 8.63
N GLY A 95 -12.44 -15.68 9.53
CA GLY A 95 -11.64 -16.84 9.97
C GLY A 95 -11.91 -17.30 11.40
N GLY A 96 -13.17 -17.61 11.74
CA GLY A 96 -13.51 -18.28 13.00
C GLY A 96 -13.34 -19.80 12.88
N ALA A 97 -12.30 -20.34 13.51
CA ALA A 97 -12.09 -21.78 13.63
C ALA A 97 -13.27 -22.44 14.35
N GLY A 98 -14.00 -23.29 13.63
CA GLY A 98 -15.06 -24.13 14.17
C GLY A 98 -14.51 -25.34 14.93
N GLN A 99 -14.95 -25.51 16.17
CA GLN A 99 -15.11 -26.79 16.84
C GLN A 99 -16.40 -26.76 17.65
N GLY A 100 -17.36 -27.62 17.29
CA GLY A 100 -18.62 -27.79 18.00
C GLY A 100 -19.64 -28.55 17.17
N ALA A 101 -19.89 -29.79 17.57
CA ALA A 101 -20.67 -30.79 16.86
C ALA A 101 -22.21 -30.65 17.04
N GLN A 102 -22.92 -31.30 16.11
CA GLN A 102 -24.21 -32.00 16.26
C GLN A 102 -25.52 -31.21 16.47
N GLY A 103 -26.35 -31.22 15.41
CA GLY A 103 -27.65 -31.92 15.38
C GLY A 103 -28.90 -31.23 15.96
N GLY A 104 -29.95 -31.09 15.13
CA GLY A 104 -31.33 -30.98 15.63
C GLY A 104 -32.30 -30.18 14.75
N ASN A 105 -33.20 -30.89 14.07
CA ASN A 105 -34.39 -30.39 13.37
C ASN A 105 -35.43 -29.79 14.34
N GLY A 106 -36.19 -28.77 13.93
CA GLY A 106 -37.41 -28.38 14.63
C GLY A 106 -37.96 -27.00 14.26
N ALA A 107 -39.13 -26.97 13.63
CA ALA A 107 -39.84 -25.79 13.17
C ALA A 107 -40.69 -25.07 14.26
N ASN A 108 -41.14 -23.86 13.90
CA ASN A 108 -42.34 -23.12 14.33
C ASN A 108 -42.26 -22.04 15.44
N ASN A 109 -42.42 -20.79 14.97
CA ASN A 109 -43.44 -19.78 15.31
C ASN A 109 -43.80 -19.42 16.77
N ASN A 110 -43.52 -18.13 17.04
CA ASN A 110 -44.30 -17.13 17.80
C ASN A 110 -44.49 -17.31 19.32
N VAL A 111 -44.20 -16.26 20.09
CA VAL A 111 -45.09 -15.41 20.93
C VAL A 111 -44.35 -14.93 22.18
N GLY A 112 -44.38 -13.61 22.42
CA GLY A 112 -44.81 -13.07 23.72
C GLY A 112 -43.77 -12.85 24.83
N ALA A 113 -43.46 -11.58 25.06
CA ALA A 113 -43.46 -10.85 26.34
C ALA A 113 -43.16 -11.60 27.67
N GLY A 114 -42.23 -11.07 28.47
CA GLY A 114 -42.19 -11.33 29.91
C GLY A 114 -40.88 -10.96 30.61
N ASN A 115 -40.95 -9.92 31.43
CA ASN A 115 -39.95 -9.45 32.40
C ASN A 115 -39.74 -10.48 33.54
N ALA A 116 -38.50 -10.65 34.04
CA ALA A 116 -38.17 -10.65 35.48
C ALA A 116 -36.73 -11.11 35.79
N ALA A 117 -36.14 -10.39 36.74
CA ALA A 117 -34.90 -10.60 37.46
C ALA A 117 -34.65 -12.02 38.02
N ALA A 118 -33.37 -12.43 38.10
CA ALA A 118 -32.61 -12.59 39.36
C ALA A 118 -31.39 -13.52 39.21
N ALA A 119 -30.45 -13.34 40.15
CA ALA A 119 -29.40 -14.27 40.61
C ALA A 119 -28.01 -14.25 39.96
N VAL A 120 -27.11 -13.50 40.62
CA VAL A 120 -25.87 -13.97 41.28
C VAL A 120 -25.11 -15.15 40.65
N GLY A 121 -23.84 -14.91 40.33
CA GLY A 121 -22.81 -15.93 40.15
C GLY A 121 -21.45 -15.29 39.95
N GLY A 122 -20.59 -15.33 40.97
CA GLY A 122 -19.24 -14.81 40.93
C GLY A 122 -18.31 -15.62 40.03
N GLY A 123 -17.32 -14.93 39.46
CA GLY A 123 -16.24 -15.51 38.70
C GLY A 123 -15.34 -14.39 38.20
N VAL A 124 -14.31 -14.06 38.97
CA VAL A 124 -13.21 -13.20 38.53
C VAL A 124 -12.41 -14.01 37.51
N GLY A 125 -12.92 -14.07 36.28
CA GLY A 125 -12.18 -14.54 35.12
C GLY A 125 -11.29 -13.38 34.67
N LEU A 126 -9.99 -13.55 34.82
CA LEU A 126 -8.98 -12.70 34.19
C LEU A 126 -9.39 -12.47 32.73
N PRO A 127 -9.31 -11.24 32.20
CA PRO A 127 -9.33 -11.08 30.76
C PRO A 127 -8.06 -11.75 30.23
N ASP A 128 -8.25 -12.95 29.68
CA ASP A 128 -7.34 -13.56 28.75
C ASP A 128 -6.99 -12.50 27.70
N VAL A 129 -5.71 -12.14 27.62
CA VAL A 129 -5.14 -11.30 26.57
C VAL A 129 -5.10 -12.17 25.31
N ALA A 130 -6.27 -12.59 24.85
CA ALA A 130 -6.49 -13.11 23.53
C ALA A 130 -6.28 -11.93 22.58
N ALA A 131 -5.03 -11.79 22.12
CA ALA A 131 -4.59 -11.06 20.94
C ALA A 131 -5.65 -10.09 20.39
N GLN A 132 -5.92 -9.01 21.12
CA GLN A 132 -6.51 -7.83 20.52
C GLN A 132 -5.43 -7.33 19.58
N VAL A 133 -5.45 -7.80 18.33
CA VAL A 133 -4.89 -7.04 17.22
C VAL A 133 -5.58 -5.69 17.34
N SER A 134 -4.85 -4.71 17.87
CA SER A 134 -5.35 -3.38 18.13
C SER A 134 -5.73 -2.77 16.78
N ASN A 135 -7.01 -2.88 16.43
CA ASN A 135 -7.66 -2.17 15.33
C ASN A 135 -7.63 -0.63 15.53
N GLN A 136 -6.97 -0.14 16.57
CA GLN A 136 -6.93 1.27 16.97
C GLN A 136 -5.86 2.09 16.21
N ASP A 137 -4.91 1.43 15.52
CA ASP A 137 -3.81 2.12 14.82
C ASP A 137 -3.78 1.83 13.31
N ILE A 138 -4.93 1.53 12.71
CA ILE A 138 -5.05 1.38 11.25
C ILE A 138 -5.19 2.79 10.65
N PRO A 139 -4.23 3.26 9.82
CA PRO A 139 -4.34 4.58 9.21
C PRO A 139 -5.62 4.69 8.36
N ALA A 140 -6.41 5.73 8.59
CA ALA A 140 -7.60 6.01 7.79
C ALA A 140 -7.22 6.53 6.39
N PHE A 141 -8.01 6.19 5.38
CA PHE A 141 -7.84 6.73 4.04
C PHE A 141 -8.29 8.19 4.00
N ASP A 142 -7.37 9.09 3.61
CA ASP A 142 -7.60 10.52 3.50
C ASP A 142 -7.80 10.93 2.03
N SER A 143 -9.07 11.03 1.63
CA SER A 143 -9.44 11.50 0.28
C SER A 143 -9.03 12.95 0.02
N MET A 144 -9.07 13.80 1.05
CA MET A 144 -8.71 15.21 0.91
C MET A 144 -7.21 15.37 0.65
N TRP A 145 -6.38 14.55 1.28
CA TRP A 145 -4.94 14.50 1.00
C TRP A 145 -4.68 14.09 -0.45
N VAL A 146 -5.37 13.05 -0.93
CA VAL A 146 -5.28 12.56 -2.32
C VAL A 146 -5.62 13.68 -3.30
N GLU A 147 -6.78 14.31 -3.16
CA GLU A 147 -7.23 15.39 -4.02
C GLU A 147 -6.29 16.59 -4.00
N THR A 148 -5.86 16.98 -2.79
CA THR A 148 -4.93 18.12 -2.61
C THR A 148 -3.60 17.85 -3.30
N LYS A 149 -3.06 16.64 -3.17
CA LYS A 149 -1.79 16.24 -3.79
C LYS A 149 -1.90 16.15 -5.31
N ILE A 150 -2.98 15.57 -5.84
CA ILE A 150 -3.26 15.52 -7.28
C ILE A 150 -3.39 16.94 -7.85
N LYS A 151 -4.14 17.81 -7.20
CA LYS A 151 -4.30 19.21 -7.64
C LYS A 151 -2.97 19.95 -7.62
N LYS A 152 -2.17 19.78 -6.57
CA LYS A 152 -0.83 20.39 -6.47
C LYS A 152 0.14 19.84 -7.53
N ALA A 153 0.05 18.56 -7.83
CA ALA A 153 0.82 17.91 -8.91
C ALA A 153 0.46 18.51 -10.27
N ALA A 154 -0.82 18.61 -10.59
CA ALA A 154 -1.31 19.18 -11.85
C ALA A 154 -0.84 20.63 -12.04
N LEU A 155 -0.97 21.47 -11.01
CA LEU A 155 -0.51 22.86 -11.06
C LEU A 155 1.01 22.96 -11.22
N LYS A 156 1.78 22.07 -10.56
CA LYS A 156 3.23 22.04 -10.70
C LYS A 156 3.65 21.62 -12.11
N LEU A 157 2.97 20.62 -12.69
CA LEU A 157 3.21 20.18 -14.06
C LEU A 157 2.96 21.30 -15.07
N GLU A 158 1.81 21.97 -14.96
CA GLU A 158 1.47 23.11 -15.84
C GLU A 158 2.51 24.23 -15.75
N LYS A 159 2.99 24.53 -14.53
CA LYS A 159 4.05 25.51 -14.33
C LYS A 159 5.36 25.09 -15.01
N LEU A 160 5.81 23.85 -14.79
CA LEU A 160 7.05 23.33 -15.39
C LEU A 160 6.97 23.31 -16.92
N ASP A 161 5.81 22.99 -17.49
CA ASP A 161 5.60 23.04 -18.94
C ASP A 161 5.69 24.47 -19.49
N ASN A 162 5.10 25.44 -18.79
CA ASN A 162 5.19 26.84 -19.19
C ASN A 162 6.62 27.38 -19.08
N ASP A 163 7.32 27.07 -18.00
CA ASP A 163 8.72 27.45 -17.79
C ASP A 163 9.62 26.83 -18.86
N LEU A 164 9.44 25.54 -19.19
CA LEU A 164 10.20 24.86 -20.24
C LEU A 164 9.95 25.46 -21.63
N LYS A 165 8.70 25.80 -21.97
CA LYS A 165 8.36 26.50 -23.22
C LYS A 165 9.08 27.85 -23.30
N ASN A 166 9.09 28.60 -22.21
CA ASN A 166 9.79 29.87 -22.13
C ASN A 166 11.31 29.70 -22.29
N TYR A 167 11.92 28.70 -21.65
CA TYR A 167 13.37 28.42 -21.80
C TYR A 167 13.74 28.03 -23.23
N LYS A 168 12.88 27.26 -23.91
CA LYS A 168 13.04 26.91 -25.33
C LYS A 168 12.92 28.14 -26.23
N SER A 169 11.93 29.01 -25.99
CA SER A 169 11.76 30.26 -26.74
C SER A 169 12.96 31.20 -26.59
N ASN A 170 13.55 31.27 -25.39
CA ASN A 170 14.71 32.12 -25.11
C ASN A 170 16.06 31.46 -25.44
N SER A 171 16.05 30.22 -25.95
CA SER A 171 17.26 29.48 -26.34
C SER A 171 18.32 29.32 -25.23
N ILE A 172 17.89 29.21 -23.97
CA ILE A 172 18.79 29.09 -22.82
C ILE A 172 19.07 27.60 -22.55
N LYS A 173 20.16 27.07 -23.13
CA LYS A 173 20.50 25.63 -23.11
C LYS A 173 20.48 25.01 -21.70
N GLU A 174 21.13 25.67 -20.73
CA GLU A 174 21.22 25.12 -19.37
C GLU A 174 19.88 25.17 -18.62
N SER A 175 19.01 26.15 -18.92
CA SER A 175 17.65 26.18 -18.36
C SER A 175 16.74 25.13 -19.00
N ILE A 176 16.92 24.82 -20.29
CA ILE A 176 16.20 23.72 -20.96
C ILE A 176 16.60 22.38 -20.34
N ARG A 177 17.90 22.17 -20.10
CA ARG A 177 18.41 20.96 -19.44
C ARG A 177 17.79 20.79 -18.06
N ARG A 178 17.88 21.82 -17.20
CA ARG A 178 17.27 21.81 -15.87
C ARG A 178 15.75 21.64 -15.89
N GLY A 179 15.06 22.29 -16.83
CA GLY A 179 13.61 22.13 -16.97
C GLY A 179 13.21 20.69 -17.30
N HIS A 180 14.01 19.97 -18.08
CA HIS A 180 13.81 18.54 -18.32
C HIS A 180 14.14 17.68 -17.08
N ASP A 181 15.18 18.01 -16.32
CA ASP A 181 15.48 17.32 -15.05
C ASP A 181 14.32 17.50 -14.04
N ASP A 182 13.81 18.73 -13.89
CA ASP A 182 12.70 19.06 -12.97
C ASP A 182 11.40 18.33 -13.35
N LEU A 183 11.15 18.16 -14.65
CA LEU A 183 10.05 17.35 -15.19
C LEU A 183 10.24 15.86 -14.84
N GLY A 184 11.45 15.33 -15.03
CA GLY A 184 11.80 13.96 -14.66
C GLY A 184 11.56 13.70 -13.17
N ASP A 185 12.05 14.60 -12.32
CA ASP A 185 11.86 14.52 -10.86
C ASP A 185 10.39 14.62 -10.46
N HIS A 186 9.60 15.43 -11.17
CA HIS A 186 8.16 15.50 -10.97
C HIS A 186 7.49 14.16 -11.26
N TYR A 187 7.80 13.52 -12.39
CA TYR A 187 7.24 12.23 -12.75
C TYR A 187 7.70 11.08 -11.84
N LEU A 188 8.94 11.12 -11.34
CA LEU A 188 9.44 10.11 -10.41
C LEU A 188 8.75 10.19 -9.04
N ASN A 189 8.52 11.40 -8.54
CA ASN A 189 7.89 11.62 -7.24
C ASN A 189 6.35 11.49 -7.28
N MET A 190 5.76 11.74 -8.44
CA MET A 190 4.34 11.63 -8.72
C MET A 190 4.17 10.77 -9.97
N PRO A 191 4.33 9.44 -9.85
CA PRO A 191 4.00 8.58 -10.96
C PRO A 191 2.52 8.81 -11.24
N GLN A 192 2.26 9.38 -12.41
CA GLN A 192 0.90 9.53 -12.92
C GLN A 192 0.25 8.16 -12.77
N PRO A 193 -1.01 8.07 -12.30
CA PRO A 193 -1.74 6.83 -12.46
C PRO A 193 -1.72 6.57 -13.97
N LEU A 194 -1.00 5.52 -14.40
CA LEU A 194 -1.07 5.09 -15.78
C LEU A 194 -2.57 4.91 -16.04
N ILE A 195 -3.10 5.72 -16.95
CA ILE A 195 -4.38 5.44 -17.59
C ILE A 195 -4.11 4.16 -18.39
N MET A 196 -4.41 3.01 -17.77
CA MET A 196 -4.65 1.76 -18.46
C MET A 196 -6.14 1.61 -18.69
#